data_AF-A0A1H3RHN9-F1
#
_entry.id   AF-A0A1H3RHN9-F1
#
_cell.length_a   1.000
_cell.length_b   1.000
_cell.length_c   1.000
_cell.angle_alpha   90.00
_cell.angle_beta   90.00
_cell.angle_gamma   90.00
#
_symmetry.space_group_name_H-M   'P 1'
#
loop_
_entity.id
_entity.type
_entity.pdbx_description
1 polymer ?
#
loop_
_entity_poly.entity_id
_entity_poly.type
_entity_poly.pdbx_seq_one_letter_code
_entity_poly.pdbx_strand_id
1 'polypeptide(L)'
;MYERLRSGGSEGFDPAIAYAGMLYDETGREVLAATHREYLDIGQRYGQPMVAATPTWHASASRIARSAHAGRAINADGSDFMKALRASYGPNAAPILIAGVTGPFGDGYKPEEAPDTIAAINLHTPQIAALAEAGTDFSRYRRYRVLLKHAALPKYSDRLAYHTF
;
A
#
# COMPACT_ATOMS: atom_id res chain seq x y z
N MET A 1 -5.69 11.43 -1.48
CA MET A 1 -4.29 11.08 -1.76
C MET A 1 -4.06 10.66 -3.20
N TYR A 2 -4.66 9.56 -3.69
CA TYR A 2 -4.52 9.12 -5.10
C TYR A 2 -4.81 10.23 -6.12
N GLU A 3 -5.94 10.93 -6.02
CA GLU A 3 -6.28 12.04 -6.94
C GLU A 3 -5.31 13.23 -6.86
N ARG A 4 -4.66 13.47 -5.70
CA ARG A 4 -3.70 14.57 -5.55
C ARG A 4 -2.36 14.24 -6.16
N LEU A 5 -1.90 12.99 -6.00
CA LEU A 5 -0.71 12.48 -6.67
C LEU A 5 -0.92 12.40 -8.20
N ARG A 6 -2.17 12.30 -8.68
CA ARG A 6 -2.48 12.34 -10.12
C ARG A 6 -2.33 13.74 -10.71
N SER A 7 -2.60 14.77 -9.92
CA SER A 7 -2.55 16.18 -10.36
C SER A 7 -1.20 16.87 -10.12
N GLY A 8 -0.30 16.28 -9.34
CA GLY A 8 0.87 16.96 -8.75
C GLY A 8 2.22 16.74 -9.43
N GLY A 9 2.26 16.14 -10.63
CA GLY A 9 3.50 15.76 -11.31
C GLY A 9 3.52 14.25 -11.63
N SER A 10 4.14 13.87 -12.75
CA SER A 10 4.22 12.48 -13.22
C SER A 10 5.62 11.88 -13.02
N GLU A 11 6.52 12.59 -12.33
CA GLU A 11 7.90 12.18 -12.11
C GLU A 11 7.96 10.88 -11.31
N GLY A 12 8.57 9.85 -11.90
CA GLY A 12 8.61 8.51 -11.33
C GLY A 12 7.28 7.73 -11.39
N PHE A 13 6.21 8.26 -11.98
CA PHE A 13 4.98 7.48 -12.18
C PHE A 13 5.21 6.36 -13.20
N ASP A 14 4.90 5.12 -12.82
CA ASP A 14 4.96 3.97 -13.72
C ASP A 14 3.53 3.53 -14.09
N PRO A 15 3.20 3.31 -15.38
CA PRO A 15 1.84 2.93 -15.80
C PRO A 15 1.32 1.61 -15.17
N ALA A 16 2.20 0.66 -14.86
CA ALA A 16 1.83 -0.65 -14.33
C ALA A 16 1.66 -0.62 -12.81
N ILE A 17 2.55 0.07 -12.10
CA ILE A 17 2.60 0.11 -10.61
C ILE A 17 2.20 1.47 -10.01
N ALA A 18 1.78 2.43 -10.84
CA ALA A 18 1.39 3.78 -10.47
C ALA A 18 2.45 4.48 -9.59
N TYR A 19 2.02 5.07 -8.48
CA TYR A 19 2.89 5.83 -7.57
C TYR A 19 3.93 4.98 -6.84
N ALA A 20 3.87 3.64 -6.92
CA ALA A 20 4.94 2.81 -6.41
C ALA A 20 6.26 3.02 -7.18
N GLY A 21 6.19 3.44 -8.45
CA GLY A 21 7.37 3.80 -9.23
C GLY A 21 8.11 5.02 -8.67
N MET A 22 7.37 5.96 -8.06
CA MET A 22 7.92 7.20 -7.50
C MET A 22 8.87 6.95 -6.33
N LEU A 23 8.86 5.74 -5.74
CA LEU A 23 9.85 5.34 -4.72
C LEU A 23 11.29 5.39 -5.25
N TYR A 24 11.47 5.27 -6.56
CA TYR A 24 12.78 5.17 -7.22
C TYR A 24 13.17 6.43 -8.00
N ASP A 25 12.39 7.49 -7.85
CA ASP A 25 12.68 8.82 -8.39
C ASP A 25 12.81 9.81 -7.23
N GLU A 26 13.80 10.69 -7.26
CA GLU A 26 14.05 11.61 -6.13
C GLU A 26 12.91 12.61 -5.95
N THR A 27 12.48 13.25 -7.05
CA THR A 27 11.36 14.20 -7.05
C THR A 27 10.05 13.50 -6.69
N GLY A 28 9.79 12.31 -7.26
CA GLY A 28 8.62 11.51 -6.95
C GLY A 28 8.56 11.11 -5.46
N ARG A 29 9.71 10.74 -4.87
CA ARG A 29 9.80 10.38 -3.46
C ARG A 29 9.52 11.58 -2.54
N GLU A 30 9.97 12.77 -2.92
CA GLU A 30 9.64 14.01 -2.21
C GLU A 30 8.16 14.33 -2.28
N VAL A 31 7.54 14.22 -3.46
CA VAL A 31 6.09 14.42 -3.65
C VAL A 31 5.27 13.43 -2.81
N LEU A 32 5.67 12.16 -2.78
CA LEU A 32 5.05 11.15 -1.91
C LEU A 32 5.15 11.56 -0.43
N ALA A 33 6.35 11.94 0.02
CA ALA A 33 6.59 12.32 1.41
C ALA A 33 5.78 13.55 1.80
N ALA A 34 5.83 14.61 1.00
CA ALA A 34 5.08 15.84 1.22
C ALA A 34 3.57 15.56 1.31
N THR A 35 3.03 14.79 0.37
CA THR A 35 1.60 14.44 0.37
C THR A 35 1.20 13.67 1.63
N HIS A 36 2.01 12.73 2.10
CA HIS A 36 1.73 12.03 3.35
C HIS A 36 1.81 12.98 4.56
N ARG A 37 2.83 13.85 4.61
CA ARG A 37 3.03 14.80 5.72
C ARG A 37 1.83 15.71 5.91
N GLU A 38 1.24 16.23 4.83
CA GLU A 38 0.05 17.09 4.93
C GLU A 38 -1.10 16.47 5.75
N TYR A 39 -1.30 15.15 5.65
CA TYR A 39 -2.31 14.45 6.45
C TYR A 39 -1.80 14.07 7.84
N LEU A 40 -0.56 13.59 7.93
CA LEU A 40 0.03 13.18 9.21
C LEU A 40 0.20 14.36 10.16
N ASP A 41 0.59 15.52 9.66
CA ASP A 41 0.78 16.77 10.42
C ASP A 41 -0.53 17.22 11.08
N ILE A 42 -1.69 16.99 10.45
CA ILE A 42 -3.00 17.24 11.07
C ILE A 42 -3.17 16.34 12.30
N GLY A 43 -2.89 15.05 12.16
CA GLY A 43 -2.95 14.11 13.29
C GLY A 43 -2.01 14.51 14.43
N GLN A 44 -0.77 14.87 14.09
CA GLN A 44 0.21 15.34 15.06
C GLN A 44 -0.24 16.61 15.78
N ARG A 45 -0.76 17.59 15.03
CA ARG A 45 -1.26 18.86 15.59
C ARG A 45 -2.35 18.66 16.63
N TYR A 46 -3.19 17.65 16.48
CA TYR A 46 -4.31 17.37 17.38
C TYR A 46 -4.08 16.16 18.29
N GLY A 47 -2.86 15.62 18.34
CA GLY A 47 -2.52 14.45 19.15
C GLY A 47 -3.32 13.19 18.79
N GLN A 48 -3.78 13.07 17.54
CA GLN A 48 -4.63 11.97 17.09
C GLN A 48 -3.79 10.87 16.42
N PRO A 49 -4.09 9.58 16.68
CA PRO A 49 -3.46 8.49 15.98
C PRO A 49 -3.88 8.47 14.50
N MET A 50 -2.94 8.17 13.61
CA MET A 50 -3.15 8.18 12.16
C MET A 50 -2.76 6.85 11.51
N VAL A 51 -3.46 6.49 10.43
CA VAL A 51 -3.08 5.37 9.57
C VAL A 51 -2.43 5.89 8.29
N ALA A 52 -1.20 5.47 8.04
CA ALA A 52 -0.43 5.80 6.85
C ALA A 52 -0.36 4.58 5.91
N ALA A 53 -0.98 4.70 4.74
CA ALA A 53 -1.03 3.63 3.74
C ALA A 53 0.28 3.55 2.94
N THR A 54 0.83 2.35 2.75
CA THR A 54 1.96 2.14 1.84
C THR A 54 1.57 2.48 0.39
N PRO A 55 2.50 3.00 -0.45
CA PRO A 55 2.25 3.30 -1.86
C PRO A 55 2.24 2.03 -2.73
N THR A 56 1.64 0.93 -2.26
CA THR A 56 1.75 -0.41 -2.85
C THR A 56 0.45 -0.91 -3.47
N TRP A 57 -0.55 -0.04 -3.64
CA TRP A 57 -1.86 -0.44 -4.17
C TRP A 57 -1.78 -1.21 -5.51
N HIS A 58 -0.87 -0.84 -6.42
CA HIS A 58 -0.65 -1.54 -7.70
C HIS A 58 0.62 -2.41 -7.73
N ALA A 59 1.22 -2.73 -6.58
CA ALA A 59 2.47 -3.49 -6.48
C ALA A 59 2.26 -5.03 -6.43
N SER A 60 1.33 -5.55 -7.23
CA SER A 60 1.15 -6.99 -7.39
C SER A 60 2.26 -7.59 -8.25
N ALA A 61 2.60 -8.88 -8.05
CA ALA A 61 3.68 -9.52 -8.80
C ALA A 61 3.54 -9.38 -10.33
N SER A 62 2.31 -9.51 -10.85
CA SER A 62 2.02 -9.38 -12.28
C SER A 62 2.11 -7.94 -12.80
N ARG A 63 1.88 -6.93 -11.95
CA ARG A 63 2.08 -5.52 -12.32
C ARG A 63 3.54 -5.14 -12.24
N ILE A 64 4.25 -5.57 -11.20
CA ILE A 64 5.69 -5.36 -11.04
C ILE A 64 6.45 -5.93 -12.24
N ALA A 65 6.14 -7.16 -12.67
CA ALA A 65 6.78 -7.79 -13.82
C ALA A 65 6.59 -7.03 -15.15
N ARG A 66 5.57 -6.17 -15.25
CA ARG A 66 5.28 -5.33 -16.43
C ARG A 66 5.80 -3.89 -16.31
N SER A 67 6.36 -3.53 -15.15
CA SER A 67 6.89 -2.19 -14.89
C SER A 67 8.35 -2.07 -15.29
N ALA A 68 8.86 -0.83 -15.34
CA ALA A 68 10.30 -0.59 -15.47
C ALA A 68 11.13 -1.10 -14.26
N HIS A 69 10.44 -1.50 -13.18
CA HIS A 69 11.02 -1.90 -11.90
C HIS A 69 10.89 -3.42 -11.64
N ALA A 70 10.76 -4.22 -12.71
CA ALA A 70 10.74 -5.68 -12.61
C ALA A 70 11.96 -6.20 -11.80
N GLY A 71 11.70 -7.15 -10.90
CA GLY A 71 12.72 -7.73 -10.02
C GLY A 71 13.00 -6.94 -8.73
N ARG A 72 12.43 -5.74 -8.55
CA ARG A 72 12.56 -4.98 -7.29
C ARG A 72 11.59 -5.45 -6.21
N ALA A 73 12.00 -5.28 -4.95
CA ALA A 73 11.19 -5.59 -3.77
C ALA A 73 10.22 -4.45 -3.40
N ILE A 74 9.41 -3.98 -4.34
CA ILE A 74 8.59 -2.76 -4.24
C ILE A 74 7.70 -2.73 -2.98
N ASN A 75 7.16 -3.86 -2.55
CA ASN A 75 6.34 -3.94 -1.34
C ASN A 75 7.16 -3.67 -0.06
N ALA A 76 8.38 -4.18 0.00
CA ALA A 76 9.30 -3.91 1.10
C ALA A 76 9.77 -2.45 1.08
N ASP A 77 10.17 -1.96 -0.10
CA ASP A 77 10.63 -0.57 -0.29
C ASP A 77 9.53 0.43 0.10
N GLY A 78 8.28 0.16 -0.27
CA GLY A 78 7.12 0.97 0.12
C GLY A 78 6.84 0.96 1.62
N SER A 79 7.06 -0.18 2.28
CA SER A 79 6.97 -0.28 3.75
C SER A 79 8.06 0.55 4.43
N ASP A 80 9.31 0.39 3.98
CA ASP A 80 10.47 1.07 4.56
C ASP A 80 10.43 2.58 4.35
N PHE A 81 9.92 3.03 3.21
CA PHE A 81 9.60 4.44 2.97
C PHE A 81 8.64 4.98 4.04
N MET A 82 7.55 4.27 4.33
CA MET A 82 6.57 4.71 5.34
C MET A 82 7.12 4.64 6.77
N LYS A 83 7.97 3.66 7.09
CA LYS A 83 8.65 3.57 8.39
C LYS A 83 9.62 4.72 8.58
N ALA A 84 10.40 5.07 7.56
CA ALA A 84 11.30 6.21 7.60
C ALA A 84 10.52 7.52 7.79
N LEU A 85 9.39 7.67 7.09
CA LEU A 85 8.52 8.82 7.26
C LEU A 85 7.95 8.91 8.68
N ARG A 86 7.45 7.80 9.23
CA ARG A 86 7.01 7.70 10.63
C ARG A 86 8.12 8.09 11.61
N ALA A 87 9.31 7.53 11.44
CA ALA A 87 10.46 7.80 12.31
C ALA A 87 10.86 9.28 12.31
N SER A 88 10.65 9.99 11.20
CA SER A 88 10.99 11.43 11.09
C SER A 88 10.18 12.34 12.01
N TYR A 89 9.05 11.89 12.56
CA TYR A 89 8.26 12.65 13.54
C TYR A 89 8.81 12.56 14.97
N GLY A 90 9.77 11.65 15.21
CA GLY A 90 10.40 11.46 16.51
C GLY A 90 9.58 10.64 17.51
N PRO A 91 10.17 10.32 18.67
CA PRO A 91 9.59 9.37 19.63
C PRO A 91 8.35 9.89 20.38
N ASN A 92 8.13 11.21 20.40
CA ASN A 92 7.01 11.85 21.11
C ASN A 92 5.81 12.14 20.21
N ALA A 93 5.84 11.66 18.96
CA ALA A 93 4.77 11.86 18.00
C ALA A 93 3.48 11.11 18.42
N ALA A 94 2.33 11.66 18.04
CA ALA A 94 1.08 10.91 18.06
C ALA A 94 1.22 9.64 17.19
N PRO A 95 0.60 8.51 17.57
CA PRO A 95 0.85 7.23 16.91
C PRO A 95 0.58 7.25 15.40
N ILE A 96 1.49 6.67 14.62
CA ILE A 96 1.31 6.46 13.17
C ILE A 96 1.40 4.96 12.89
N LEU A 97 0.28 4.37 12.49
CA LEU A 97 0.19 2.97 12.08
C LEU A 97 0.38 2.85 10.57
N ILE A 98 1.21 1.92 10.13
CA ILE A 98 1.51 1.68 8.73
C ILE A 98 0.62 0.54 8.22
N ALA A 99 -0.26 0.87 7.28
CA ALA A 99 -1.13 -0.10 6.64
C ALA A 99 -0.51 -0.58 5.32
N GLY A 100 -0.21 -1.87 5.22
CA GLY A 100 0.20 -2.51 3.97
C GLY A 100 -0.99 -2.60 3.02
N VAL A 101 -0.96 -1.86 1.92
CA VAL A 101 -2.11 -1.76 1.01
C VAL A 101 -1.95 -2.66 -0.20
N THR A 102 -2.95 -3.49 -0.45
CA THR A 102 -3.06 -4.31 -1.67
C THR A 102 -4.33 -3.91 -2.44
N GLY A 103 -4.20 -3.64 -3.73
CA GLY A 103 -5.28 -3.25 -4.63
C GLY A 103 -5.80 -4.40 -5.52
N PRO A 104 -7.01 -4.24 -6.08
CA PRO A 104 -7.74 -5.32 -6.74
C PRO A 104 -7.01 -5.88 -7.95
N PHE A 105 -7.40 -7.09 -8.36
CA PHE A 105 -7.05 -7.58 -9.68
C PHE A 105 -7.71 -6.72 -10.77
N GLY A 106 -6.99 -6.44 -11.85
CA GLY A 106 -7.47 -5.61 -12.95
C GLY A 106 -7.75 -4.15 -12.53
N ASP A 107 -8.86 -3.61 -13.03
CA ASP A 107 -9.38 -2.27 -12.70
C ASP A 107 -10.30 -2.29 -11.46
N GLY A 108 -10.82 -3.47 -11.06
CA GLY A 108 -11.68 -3.61 -9.87
C GLY A 108 -13.10 -3.04 -10.02
N TYR A 109 -13.47 -2.56 -11.21
CA TYR A 109 -14.83 -2.08 -11.55
C TYR A 109 -15.57 -2.98 -12.54
N LYS A 110 -14.93 -4.06 -13.02
CA LYS A 110 -15.50 -5.02 -13.97
C LYS A 110 -15.70 -6.37 -13.28
N PRO A 111 -16.91 -6.67 -12.76
CA PRO A 111 -17.20 -7.93 -12.09
C PRO A 111 -16.90 -9.17 -12.95
N GLU A 112 -17.05 -9.07 -14.26
CA GLU A 112 -16.76 -10.11 -15.24
C GLU A 112 -15.28 -10.49 -15.34
N GLU A 113 -14.38 -9.59 -14.92
CA GLU A 113 -12.93 -9.84 -14.83
C GLU A 113 -12.50 -10.34 -13.44
N ALA A 114 -13.46 -10.54 -12.51
CA ALA A 114 -13.13 -10.98 -11.16
C ALA A 114 -12.61 -12.43 -11.18
N PRO A 115 -11.41 -12.67 -10.62
CA PRO A 115 -10.89 -14.03 -10.52
C PRO A 115 -11.78 -14.86 -9.59
N ASP A 116 -11.81 -16.17 -9.84
CA ASP A 116 -12.35 -17.10 -8.85
C ASP A 116 -11.53 -17.06 -7.55
N THR A 117 -12.03 -17.74 -6.51
CA THR A 117 -11.42 -17.71 -5.17
C THR A 117 -9.96 -18.20 -5.16
N ILE A 118 -9.65 -19.28 -5.87
CA ILE A 118 -8.30 -19.87 -5.85
C ILE A 118 -7.34 -18.97 -6.62
N ALA A 119 -7.78 -18.47 -7.78
CA ALA A 119 -7.03 -17.49 -8.55
C ALA A 119 -6.79 -16.22 -7.72
N ALA A 120 -7.79 -15.70 -7.00
CA ALA A 120 -7.64 -14.53 -6.13
C ALA A 120 -6.60 -14.77 -5.03
N ILE A 121 -6.64 -15.92 -4.36
CA ILE A 121 -5.64 -16.27 -3.32
C ILE A 121 -4.24 -16.28 -3.95
N ASN A 122 -4.05 -16.98 -5.07
CA ASN A 122 -2.73 -17.07 -5.71
C ASN A 122 -2.21 -15.71 -6.20
N LEU A 123 -3.11 -14.84 -6.68
CA LEU A 123 -2.77 -13.51 -7.18
C LEU A 123 -2.34 -12.54 -6.06
N HIS A 124 -2.94 -12.65 -4.87
CA HIS A 124 -2.74 -11.66 -3.80
C HIS A 124 -1.78 -12.12 -2.70
N THR A 125 -1.69 -13.43 -2.44
CA THR A 125 -0.81 -14.00 -1.40
C THR A 125 0.63 -13.49 -1.48
N PRO A 126 1.32 -13.43 -2.65
CA PRO A 126 2.71 -12.99 -2.71
C PRO A 126 2.92 -11.56 -2.20
N GLN A 127 2.00 -10.65 -2.55
CA GLN A 127 2.09 -9.26 -2.11
C GLN A 127 1.79 -9.12 -0.62
N ILE A 128 0.76 -9.82 -0.12
CA ILE A 128 0.41 -9.83 1.30
C ILE A 128 1.57 -10.36 2.14
N ALA A 129 2.18 -11.46 1.71
CA ALA A 129 3.36 -12.04 2.37
C ALA A 129 4.53 -11.05 2.41
N ALA A 130 4.85 -10.40 1.28
CA ALA A 130 5.93 -9.43 1.21
C ALA A 130 5.69 -8.22 2.15
N LEU A 131 4.45 -7.72 2.26
CA LEU A 131 4.11 -6.62 3.19
C LEU A 131 4.17 -7.06 4.65
N ALA A 132 3.73 -8.28 4.95
CA ALA A 132 3.79 -8.85 6.30
C ALA A 132 5.24 -9.05 6.77
N GLU A 133 6.11 -9.58 5.90
CA GLU A 133 7.55 -9.74 6.14
C GLU A 133 8.24 -8.37 6.26
N ALA A 134 7.82 -7.40 5.45
CA ALA A 134 8.28 -6.02 5.55
C ALA A 134 7.72 -5.27 6.76
N GLY A 135 7.02 -5.92 7.71
CA GLY A 135 6.69 -5.31 9.01
C GLY A 135 5.70 -4.15 8.96
N THR A 136 4.72 -4.17 8.04
CA THR A 136 3.54 -3.29 8.17
C THR A 136 2.73 -3.67 9.40
N ASP A 137 2.12 -2.70 10.09
CA ASP A 137 1.39 -2.94 11.33
C ASP A 137 0.12 -3.79 11.10
N PHE A 138 -0.55 -3.60 9.96
CA PHE A 138 -1.66 -4.44 9.51
C PHE A 138 -1.84 -4.38 7.99
N SER A 139 -2.53 -5.39 7.44
CA SER A 139 -2.90 -5.41 6.02
C SER A 139 -4.22 -4.67 5.79
N ARG A 140 -4.27 -3.81 4.78
CA ARG A 140 -5.47 -3.12 4.33
C ARG A 140 -5.84 -3.55 2.92
N TYR A 141 -7.10 -3.92 2.79
CA TYR A 141 -7.67 -4.47 1.57
C TYR A 141 -8.93 -3.70 1.21
N ARG A 142 -9.14 -3.35 -0.07
CA ARG A 142 -10.35 -2.63 -0.50
C ARG A 142 -11.00 -3.34 -1.69
N ARG A 143 -12.32 -3.57 -1.57
CA ARG A 143 -13.20 -4.17 -2.60
C ARG A 143 -12.89 -5.62 -3.01
N TYR A 144 -12.71 -6.50 -2.04
CA TYR A 144 -12.63 -7.94 -2.31
C TYR A 144 -13.80 -8.68 -1.69
N ARG A 145 -14.91 -8.70 -2.42
CA ARG A 145 -16.09 -9.48 -2.04
C ARG A 145 -15.77 -10.97 -1.86
N VAL A 146 -14.75 -11.48 -2.54
CA VAL A 146 -14.38 -12.92 -2.55
C VAL A 146 -13.50 -13.31 -1.36
N LEU A 147 -12.55 -12.45 -0.96
CA LEU A 147 -11.61 -12.77 0.13
C LEU A 147 -12.20 -12.55 1.53
N LEU A 148 -13.18 -11.64 1.67
CA LEU A 148 -13.86 -11.39 2.95
C LEU A 148 -14.67 -12.58 3.48
N LYS A 149 -14.99 -13.57 2.64
CA LYS A 149 -15.72 -14.76 3.11
C LYS A 149 -14.80 -15.82 3.71
N HIS A 150 -13.53 -15.92 3.30
CA HIS A 150 -12.72 -17.12 3.56
C HIS A 150 -11.26 -16.88 3.99
N ALA A 151 -10.84 -15.62 4.25
CA ALA A 151 -9.50 -15.31 4.74
C ALA A 151 -9.31 -15.64 6.24
N ALA A 152 -9.45 -16.91 6.59
CA ALA A 152 -8.76 -17.53 7.70
C ALA A 152 -7.44 -18.12 7.16
N LEU A 153 -6.47 -17.28 6.82
CA LEU A 153 -5.11 -17.72 6.53
C LEU A 153 -4.43 -18.05 7.87
N PRO A 154 -4.12 -19.33 8.19
CA PRO A 154 -3.68 -19.74 9.52
C PRO A 154 -2.39 -19.10 10.01
N LYS A 155 -1.58 -18.52 9.11
CA LYS A 155 -0.29 -17.88 9.43
C LYS A 155 -0.37 -16.39 9.75
N TYR A 156 -1.50 -15.72 9.52
CA TYR A 156 -1.61 -14.25 9.63
C TYR A 156 -2.90 -13.78 10.31
N SER A 157 -3.64 -14.66 10.98
CA SER A 157 -4.91 -14.36 11.64
C SER A 157 -4.82 -13.19 12.63
N ASP A 158 -3.66 -13.05 13.28
CA ASP A 158 -3.50 -12.14 14.42
C ASP A 158 -3.16 -10.69 13.99
N ARG A 159 -3.03 -10.41 12.68
CA ARG A 159 -2.67 -9.09 12.13
C ARG A 159 -3.68 -8.52 11.12
N LEU A 160 -4.85 -9.14 11.00
CA LEU A 160 -5.89 -8.72 10.06
C LEU A 160 -6.93 -7.82 10.75
N ALA A 161 -6.70 -6.50 10.74
CA ALA A 161 -7.71 -5.53 11.14
C ALA A 161 -8.65 -5.24 9.96
N TYR A 162 -9.87 -5.78 10.01
CA TYR A 162 -10.93 -5.52 9.05
C TYR A 162 -11.57 -4.15 9.33
N HIS A 163 -11.36 -3.17 8.46
CA HIS A 163 -12.15 -1.94 8.44
C HIS A 163 -12.85 -1.77 7.09
N THR A 164 -14.13 -2.13 7.07
CA THR A 164 -15.11 -1.69 6.07
C THR A 164 -15.60 -0.30 6.45
N PHE A 165 -15.34 0.69 5.59
CA PHE A 165 -16.10 1.92 5.51
C PHE A 165 -16.88 1.89 4.19
#